data_AF-A0A259PEA1-F1
#
_entry.id   AF-A0A259PEA1-F1
#
_cell.length_a   1.000
_cell.length_b   1.000
_cell.length_c   1.000
_cell.angle_alpha   90.00
_cell.angle_beta   90.00
_cell.angle_gamma   90.00
#
_symmetry.space_group_name_H-M   'P 1'
#
loop_
_entity.id
_entity.type
_entity.pdbx_description
1 polymer ?
#
loop_
_entity_poly.entity_id
_entity_poly.type
_entity_poly.pdbx_seq_one_letter_code
_entity_poly.pdbx_strand_id
1 'polypeptide(L)'
;DVELARQHGDLTGPFASIAEKLEATLQRFGIERYGEAGETFDPNVHEALMHAHSAEVSAPTVQMVLQPGYRTADRVLRAARVAVVEPEA
;
A
#
# COMPACT_ATOMS: atom_id res chain seq x y z
N ASP A 1 9.06 -7.57 1.75
CA ASP A 1 9.72 -8.00 3.01
C ASP A 1 9.14 -7.32 4.24
N VAL A 2 9.37 -6.03 4.49
CA VAL A 2 8.82 -5.36 5.69
C VAL A 2 7.28 -5.43 5.77
N GLU A 3 6.59 -5.18 4.66
CA GLU A 3 5.12 -5.24 4.64
C GLU A 3 4.58 -6.64 4.88
N LEU A 4 5.13 -7.64 4.20
CA LEU A 4 4.74 -9.04 4.38
C LEU A 4 4.99 -9.48 5.82
N ALA A 5 6.16 -9.15 6.39
CA ALA A 5 6.47 -9.43 7.78
C ALA A 5 5.48 -8.76 8.74
N ARG A 6 5.00 -7.54 8.42
CA ARG A 6 3.97 -6.85 9.21
C ARG A 6 2.63 -7.60 9.14
N GLN A 7 2.21 -8.02 7.95
CA GLN A 7 0.95 -8.74 7.74
C GLN A 7 0.94 -10.12 8.41
N HIS A 8 2.08 -10.81 8.46
CA HIS A 8 2.21 -12.11 9.10
C HIS A 8 2.57 -12.06 10.59
N GLY A 9 2.77 -10.86 11.17
CA GLY A 9 3.16 -10.70 12.57
C GLY A 9 4.63 -11.03 12.87
N ASP A 10 5.45 -11.22 11.83
CA ASP A 10 6.88 -11.51 11.93
C ASP A 10 7.73 -10.25 12.16
N LEU A 11 7.15 -9.05 11.97
CA LEU A 11 7.81 -7.78 12.21
C LEU A 11 7.92 -7.49 13.71
N THR A 12 8.88 -8.14 14.37
CA THR A 12 9.09 -8.04 15.83
C THR A 12 10.55 -7.76 16.18
N GLY A 13 10.79 -7.35 17.44
CA GLY A 13 12.14 -7.19 17.99
C GLY A 13 13.04 -6.25 17.20
N PRO A 14 14.32 -6.58 16.99
CA PRO A 14 15.26 -5.74 16.25
C PRO A 14 14.83 -5.42 14.82
N PHE A 15 14.11 -6.33 14.16
CA PHE A 15 13.66 -6.12 12.79
C PHE A 15 12.61 -5.00 12.72
N ALA A 16 11.66 -4.99 13.66
CA ALA A 16 10.69 -3.90 13.80
C ALA A 16 11.38 -2.55 14.00
N SER A 17 12.35 -2.47 14.92
CA SER A 17 13.08 -1.22 15.18
C SER A 17 13.87 -0.71 13.97
N ILE A 18 14.40 -1.61 13.14
CA ILE A 18 15.08 -1.23 11.89
C ILE A 18 14.06 -0.71 10.86
N ALA A 19 12.92 -1.38 10.72
CA ALA A 19 11.85 -0.96 9.81
C ALA A 19 11.31 0.43 10.19
N GLU A 20 11.05 0.68 11.47
CA GLU A 20 10.62 1.99 11.97
C GLU A 20 11.66 3.08 11.69
N LYS A 21 12.95 2.82 11.95
CA LYS A 21 14.03 3.77 11.65
C LYS A 21 14.15 4.06 10.16
N LEU A 22 13.97 3.05 9.31
CA LEU A 22 13.98 3.22 7.86
C LEU A 22 12.83 4.15 7.42
N GLU A 23 11.61 3.86 7.85
CA GLU A 23 10.42 4.65 7.52
C GLU A 23 10.54 6.09 8.02
N ALA A 24 10.99 6.29 9.26
CA ALA A 24 11.25 7.62 9.82
C ALA A 24 12.34 8.38 9.04
N THR A 25 13.38 7.68 8.55
CA THR A 25 14.42 8.30 7.74
C THR A 25 13.87 8.73 6.39
N LEU A 26 13.07 7.89 5.73
CA LEU A 26 12.42 8.23 4.46
C LEU A 26 11.53 9.48 4.60
N GLN A 27 10.73 9.54 5.67
CA GLN A 27 9.89 10.71 5.97
C GLN A 27 10.71 12.00 6.12
N ARG A 28 11.88 11.94 6.76
CA ARG A 28 12.79 13.11 6.87
C ARG A 28 13.29 13.61 5.53
N PHE A 29 13.35 12.76 4.51
CA PHE A 29 13.69 13.13 3.13
C PHE A 29 12.45 13.48 2.29
N GLY A 30 11.27 13.62 2.91
CA GLY A 30 10.02 13.94 2.21
C GLY A 30 9.46 12.78 1.39
N ILE A 31 9.87 11.54 1.71
CA ILE A 31 9.37 10.33 1.06
C ILE A 31 8.27 9.73 1.95
N GLU A 32 7.06 9.67 1.41
CA GLU A 32 5.88 9.16 2.08
C GLU A 32 5.49 7.78 1.54
N ARG A 33 5.12 6.89 2.45
CA ARG A 33 4.48 5.60 2.15
C ARG A 33 2.98 5.85 1.94
N TYR A 34 2.38 5.20 0.94
CA TYR A 34 0.94 5.25 0.69
C TYR A 34 0.41 3.91 0.17
N GLY A 35 -0.91 3.79 0.03
CA GLY A 35 -1.61 2.57 -0.31
C GLY A 35 -2.14 1.91 0.96
N GLU A 36 -3.43 2.06 1.18
CA GLU A 36 -4.19 1.48 2.30
C GLU A 36 -5.38 0.68 1.78
N ALA A 37 -5.74 -0.38 2.50
CA ALA A 37 -6.95 -1.14 2.19
C ALA A 37 -8.18 -0.26 2.48
N GLY A 38 -9.15 -0.27 1.55
CA GLY A 38 -10.33 0.57 1.59
C GLY A 38 -10.18 1.91 0.85
N GLU A 39 -8.98 2.29 0.40
CA GLU A 39 -8.81 3.46 -0.46
C GLU A 39 -9.46 3.25 -1.84
N THR A 40 -10.02 4.33 -2.42
CA THR A 40 -10.45 4.30 -3.83
C THR A 40 -9.26 4.02 -4.73
N PHE A 41 -9.44 3.12 -5.71
CA PHE A 41 -8.39 2.79 -6.65
C PHE A 41 -8.15 3.97 -7.62
N ASP A 42 -6.89 4.41 -7.75
CA ASP A 42 -6.45 5.40 -8.72
C ASP A 42 -5.26 4.83 -9.53
N PRO A 43 -5.40 4.60 -10.84
CA PRO A 43 -4.34 4.02 -11.68
C PRO A 43 -3.08 4.89 -11.82
N ASN A 44 -3.13 6.18 -11.44
CA ASN A 44 -1.94 7.04 -11.45
C ASN A 44 -0.98 6.73 -10.30
N VAL A 45 -1.48 6.14 -9.21
CA VAL A 45 -0.72 5.88 -8.00
C VAL A 45 -0.79 4.40 -7.59
N HIS A 46 -1.73 3.63 -8.14
CA HIS A 46 -1.92 2.21 -7.84
C HIS A 46 -1.67 1.34 -9.07
N GLU A 47 -0.91 0.27 -8.89
CA GLU A 47 -0.70 -0.82 -9.86
C GLU A 47 -1.58 -2.00 -9.44
N ALA A 48 -2.69 -2.23 -10.13
CA ALA A 48 -3.58 -3.34 -9.84
C ALA A 48 -3.00 -4.65 -10.40
N LEU A 49 -2.72 -5.61 -9.52
CA LEU A 49 -2.21 -6.93 -9.89
C LEU A 49 -3.29 -8.01 -9.91
N MET A 50 -4.39 -7.76 -9.21
CA MET A 50 -5.53 -8.68 -9.09
C MET A 50 -6.82 -7.87 -9.12
N HIS A 51 -7.84 -8.41 -9.77
CA HIS A 51 -9.17 -7.81 -9.89
C HIS A 51 -10.22 -8.83 -9.50
N ALA A 52 -11.23 -8.40 -8.74
CA ALA A 52 -12.40 -9.17 -8.36
C ALA A 52 -13.64 -8.27 -8.29
N HIS A 53 -14.82 -8.87 -8.11
CA HIS A 53 -16.07 -8.13 -7.90
C HIS A 53 -16.55 -8.35 -6.46
N SER A 54 -17.25 -7.36 -5.90
CA SER A 54 -17.89 -7.45 -4.58
C SER A 54 -19.12 -6.56 -4.49
N ALA A 55 -20.22 -7.09 -3.95
CA ALA A 55 -21.41 -6.31 -3.61
C ALA A 55 -21.18 -5.31 -2.45
N GLU A 56 -20.05 -5.40 -1.75
CA GLU A 56 -19.74 -4.56 -0.58
C GLU A 56 -19.15 -3.18 -0.95
N VAL A 57 -18.79 -2.96 -2.22
CA VAL A 57 -18.19 -1.71 -2.69
C VAL A 57 -19.05 -1.03 -3.74
N SER A 58 -19.07 0.31 -3.73
CA SER A 58 -19.82 1.14 -4.67
C SER A 58 -18.93 1.79 -5.75
N ALA A 59 -17.61 1.61 -5.65
CA ALA A 59 -16.62 2.06 -6.61
C ALA A 59 -15.39 1.14 -6.60
N PRO A 60 -14.52 1.17 -7.63
CA PRO A 60 -13.24 0.45 -7.62
C PRO A 60 -12.43 0.80 -6.37
N THR A 61 -12.17 -0.20 -5.52
CA THR A 61 -11.60 0.00 -4.19
C THR A 61 -10.44 -0.98 -3.97
N VAL A 62 -9.38 -0.50 -3.32
CA VAL A 62 -8.26 -1.32 -2.90
C VAL A 62 -8.74 -2.31 -1.84
N GLN A 63 -8.80 -3.59 -2.17
CA GLN A 63 -9.13 -4.63 -1.20
C GLN A 63 -7.93 -4.95 -0.32
N MET A 64 -6.75 -5.06 -0.91
CA MET A 64 -5.53 -5.45 -0.22
C MET A 64 -4.31 -4.80 -0.86
N VAL A 65 -3.39 -4.35 -0.01
CA VAL A 65 -2.10 -3.79 -0.43
C VAL A 65 -1.06 -4.91 -0.36
N LEU A 66 -0.60 -5.36 -1.54
CA LEU A 66 0.45 -6.37 -1.67
C LEU A 66 1.83 -5.76 -1.43
N GLN A 67 2.02 -4.53 -1.90
CA GLN A 67 3.24 -3.77 -1.69
C GLN A 67 2.91 -2.28 -1.61
N PRO A 68 3.30 -1.58 -0.53
CA PRO A 68 3.00 -0.17 -0.40
C PRO A 68 3.72 0.67 -1.45
N GLY A 69 3.08 1.75 -1.87
CA GLY A 69 3.64 2.76 -2.73
C GLY A 69 4.54 3.71 -1.96
N TYR A 70 5.41 4.41 -2.67
CA TYR A 70 6.20 5.51 -2.12
C TYR A 70 6.16 6.72 -3.06
N ARG A 71 6.00 7.90 -2.50
CA ARG A 71 5.94 9.16 -3.24
C ARG A 71 6.70 10.26 -2.51
N THR A 72 7.02 11.30 -3.25
CA THR A 72 7.41 12.61 -2.70
C THR A 72 6.24 13.57 -2.89
N ALA A 73 6.35 14.80 -2.38
CA ALA A 73 5.36 15.85 -2.63
C ALA A 73 5.10 16.08 -4.14
N ASP A 74 6.13 15.92 -4.97
CA ASP A 74 6.08 16.31 -6.39
C ASP A 74 5.83 15.14 -7.35
N ARG A 75 6.07 13.90 -6.92
CA ARG A 75 5.98 12.73 -7.81
C ARG A 75 5.83 11.40 -7.09
N VAL A 76 5.21 10.45 -7.78
CA VAL A 76 5.22 9.02 -7.43
C VAL A 76 6.62 8.44 -7.69
N LEU A 77 7.22 7.80 -6.69
CA LEU A 77 8.48 7.08 -6.84
C LEU A 77 8.22 5.61 -7.22
N ARG A 78 7.18 5.03 -6.62
CA ARG A 78 6.71 3.68 -6.90
C ARG A 78 5.20 3.62 -6.65
N ALA A 79 4.45 3.06 -7.60
CA ALA A 79 3.03 2.76 -7.44
C ALA A 79 2.81 1.75 -6.30
N ALA A 80 1.71 1.87 -5.54
CA ALA A 80 1.32 0.81 -4.62
C ALA A 80 0.75 -0.37 -5.42
N ARG A 81 1.25 -1.58 -5.17
CA ARG A 81 0.71 -2.79 -5.81
C ARG A 81 -0.43 -3.32 -4.99
N VAL A 82 -1.58 -3.45 -5.62
CA VAL A 82 -2.85 -3.69 -4.93
C VAL A 82 -3.68 -4.78 -5.61
N ALA A 83 -4.52 -5.42 -4.82
CA ALA A 83 -5.69 -6.14 -5.30
C ALA A 83 -6.90 -5.19 -5.24
N VAL A 84 -7.67 -5.12 -6.30
CA VAL A 84 -8.81 -4.20 -6.45
C VAL A 84 -10.10 -5.02 -6.53
N VAL A 85 -11.15 -4.50 -5.88
CA VAL A 85 -12.52 -4.98 -6.04
C VAL A 85 -13.38 -3.91 -6.71
N GLU A 86 -14.23 -4.34 -7.63
CA GLU A 86 -15.23 -3.51 -8.31
C GLU A 86 -16.65 -3.89 -7.86
N PRO A 87 -17.63 -2.98 -7.95
CA PRO A 87 -19.02 -3.29 -7.65
C PRO A 87 -19.54 -4.44 -8.52
N GLU A 88 -20.42 -5.29 -7.98
CA GLU A 88 -21.22 -6.19 -8.81
C GLU A 88 -22.13 -5.37 -9.75
N ALA A 89 -22.24 -5.81 -11.00
CA ALA A 89 -23.03 -5.15 -12.05
C ALA A 89 -24.54 -5.35 -11.88
#